data_AF-A0A7C4B2C8-F1
#
_entry.id   AF-A0A7C4B2C8-F1
#
_cell.length_a   1.000
_cell.length_b   1.000
_cell.length_c   1.000
_cell.angle_alpha   90.00
_cell.angle_beta   90.00
_cell.angle_gamma   90.00
#
_symmetry.space_group_name_H-M   'P 1'
#
loop_
_entity.id
_entity.type
_entity.pdbx_description
1 polymer ?
#
loop_
_entity_poly.entity_id
_entity_poly.type
_entity_poly.pdbx_seq_one_letter_code
_entity_poly.pdbx_strand_id
1 'polypeptide(L)'
;MFGYIEPLKPELKLKEYEAYKGYYCGLCKTIKEKYTNAARFMLNYDCATLSLLLSSMSGDTPEAARERCAASPFKPKTVIRSRESGYAATVNVLFGFAKLLDNARD
;
A
#
# COMPACT_ATOMS: atom_id res chain seq x y z
N MET A 1 -3.39 -6.76 15.79
CA MET A 1 -4.31 -5.69 15.30
C MET A 1 -3.83 -5.13 13.97
N PHE A 2 -4.71 -4.98 12.96
CA PHE A 2 -4.39 -4.55 11.58
C PHE A 2 -5.44 -3.58 11.05
N GLY A 3 -5.03 -2.52 10.33
CA GLY A 3 -5.93 -1.68 9.54
C GLY A 3 -6.68 -0.63 10.36
N TYR A 4 -5.99 0.03 11.28
CA TYR A 4 -6.57 1.07 12.13
C TYR A 4 -6.52 2.46 11.51
N ILE A 5 -5.57 2.68 10.61
CA ILE A 5 -5.32 3.98 9.99
C ILE A 5 -5.95 3.99 8.61
N GLU A 6 -7.15 4.56 8.51
CA GLU A 6 -7.84 4.77 7.25
C GLU A 6 -7.98 6.27 6.94
N PRO A 7 -7.94 6.66 5.66
CA PRO A 7 -8.24 8.02 5.27
C PRO A 7 -9.70 8.36 5.59
N LEU A 8 -9.95 9.52 6.20
CA LEU A 8 -11.30 10.06 6.37
C LEU A 8 -11.81 10.55 5.02
N LYS A 9 -12.40 9.64 4.25
CA LYS A 9 -12.83 9.86 2.85
C LYS A 9 -13.68 11.12 2.63
N PRO A 10 -14.66 11.46 3.50
CA PRO A 10 -15.49 12.65 3.31
C PRO A 10 -14.71 13.98 3.36
N GLU A 11 -13.57 14.01 4.05
CA GLU A 11 -12.74 15.20 4.22
C GLU A 11 -11.66 15.35 3.14
N LEU A 12 -11.54 14.37 2.24
CA LEU A 12 -10.53 14.37 1.19
C LEU A 12 -11.10 14.87 -0.14
N LYS A 13 -10.38 15.78 -0.80
CA LYS A 13 -10.66 16.10 -2.20
C LYS A 13 -10.47 14.86 -3.06
N LEU A 14 -11.22 14.77 -4.16
CA LEU A 14 -11.12 13.61 -5.07
C LEU A 14 -9.68 13.31 -5.49
N LYS A 15 -8.88 14.36 -5.77
CA LYS A 15 -7.46 14.24 -6.12
C LYS A 15 -6.60 13.63 -5.02
N GLU A 16 -6.86 13.98 -3.75
CA GLU A 16 -6.12 13.48 -2.59
C GLU A 16 -6.48 12.03 -2.32
N TYR A 17 -7.77 11.69 -2.44
CA TYR A 17 -8.22 10.31 -2.33
C TYR A 17 -7.67 9.43 -3.47
N GLU A 18 -7.56 9.95 -4.68
CA GLU A 18 -6.92 9.24 -5.79
C GLU A 18 -5.41 9.06 -5.59
N ALA A 19 -4.71 10.07 -5.07
CA ALA A 19 -3.31 9.96 -4.71
C ALA A 19 -3.10 8.90 -3.62
N TYR A 20 -3.90 8.92 -2.55
CA TYR A 20 -3.83 7.91 -1.48
C TYR A 20 -4.06 6.49 -2.02
N LYS A 21 -5.09 6.30 -2.85
CA LYS A 21 -5.31 5.01 -3.56
C LYS A 21 -4.14 4.63 -4.46
N GLY A 22 -3.44 5.62 -5.02
CA GLY A 22 -2.20 5.46 -5.76
C GLY A 22 -1.10 4.79 -4.94
N TYR A 23 -0.82 5.30 -3.75
CA TYR A 23 0.14 4.70 -2.81
C TYR A 23 -0.28 3.29 -2.37
N TYR A 24 -1.57 3.08 -2.13
CA TYR A 24 -2.10 1.74 -1.83
C TYR A 24 -1.84 0.74 -2.97
N CYS A 25 -2.09 1.14 -4.22
CA CYS A 25 -1.80 0.30 -5.39
C CYS A 25 -0.29 0.11 -5.60
N GLY A 26 0.53 1.14 -5.35
CA GLY A 26 1.99 1.07 -5.40
C GLY A 26 2.57 0.09 -4.39
N LEU A 27 2.09 0.14 -3.15
CA LEU A 27 2.44 -0.82 -2.11
C LEU A 27 2.03 -2.25 -2.52
N CYS A 28 0.81 -2.43 -3.02
CA CYS A 28 0.32 -3.73 -3.49
C CYS A 28 1.20 -4.36 -4.57
N LYS A 29 1.71 -3.55 -5.50
CA LYS A 29 2.60 -3.99 -6.57
C LYS A 29 4.02 -4.21 -6.07
N THR A 30 4.51 -3.35 -5.17
CA THR A 30 5.83 -3.52 -4.55
C THR A 30 5.91 -4.81 -3.73
N ILE A 31 4.83 -5.18 -3.01
CA ILE A 31 4.76 -6.47 -2.29
C ILE A 31 4.85 -7.65 -3.25
N LYS A 32 4.16 -7.56 -4.39
CA LYS A 32 4.23 -8.59 -5.44
C LYS A 32 5.66 -8.76 -5.95
N GLU A 33 6.31 -7.64 -6.25
CA GLU A 33 7.64 -7.58 -6.87
C GLU A 33 8.74 -8.06 -5.92
N LYS A 34 8.67 -7.70 -4.62
CA LYS A 34 9.72 -8.03 -3.64
C LYS A 34 9.50 -9.35 -2.89
N TYR A 35 8.25 -9.80 -2.77
CA TYR A 35 7.90 -10.98 -2.00
C TYR A 35 7.17 -12.00 -2.86
N THR A 36 5.84 -12.01 -2.85
CA THR A 36 5.03 -12.97 -3.62
C THR A 36 3.66 -12.37 -3.95
N ASN A 37 2.95 -12.98 -4.91
CA ASN A 37 1.54 -12.65 -5.14
C ASN A 37 0.68 -12.94 -3.90
N ALA A 38 0.98 -14.00 -3.15
CA ALA A 38 0.22 -14.38 -1.95
C ALA A 38 0.37 -13.34 -0.82
N ALA A 39 1.56 -12.75 -0.67
CA ALA A 39 1.80 -11.70 0.32
C ALA A 39 0.91 -10.46 0.10
N ARG A 40 0.36 -10.25 -1.10
CA ARG A 40 -0.56 -9.15 -1.39
C ARG A 40 -1.88 -9.26 -0.62
N PHE A 41 -2.25 -10.46 -0.14
CA PHE A 41 -3.43 -10.64 0.71
C PHE A 41 -3.25 -10.06 2.12
N MET A 42 -2.02 -9.78 2.54
CA MET A 42 -1.72 -9.10 3.81
C MET A 42 -1.81 -7.57 3.69
N LEU A 43 -2.07 -7.04 2.49
CA LEU A 43 -2.16 -5.61 2.23
C LEU A 43 -3.16 -4.92 3.15
N ASN A 44 -2.74 -3.81 3.76
CA ASN A 44 -3.53 -3.04 4.70
C ASN A 44 -3.28 -1.53 4.52
N TYR A 45 -4.18 -0.71 5.08
CA TYR A 45 -4.11 0.74 4.99
C TYR A 45 -3.04 1.36 5.89
N ASP A 46 -2.67 0.75 7.01
CA ASP A 46 -1.61 1.25 7.89
C ASP A 46 -0.29 1.38 7.13
N CYS A 47 0.08 0.34 6.38
CA CYS A 47 1.31 0.33 5.59
C CYS A 47 1.20 1.19 4.33
N ALA A 48 0.00 1.41 3.79
CA ALA A 48 -0.21 2.36 2.70
C ALA A 48 0.02 3.80 3.20
N THR A 49 -0.47 4.12 4.39
CA THR A 49 -0.19 5.39 5.07
C THR A 49 1.29 5.54 5.38
N LEU A 50 1.95 4.48 5.87
CA LEU A 50 3.41 4.47 6.05
C LEU A 50 4.15 4.78 4.75
N SER A 51 3.76 4.14 3.63
CA SER A 51 4.35 4.40 2.32
C SER A 51 4.22 5.87 1.90
N LEU A 52 3.02 6.45 2.06
CA LEU A 52 2.77 7.87 1.79
C LEU A 52 3.62 8.79 2.68
N LEU A 53 3.69 8.51 3.99
CA LEU A 53 4.45 9.33 4.94
C LEU A 53 5.94 9.31 4.62
N LEU A 54 6.51 8.12 4.40
CA LEU A 54 7.93 7.97 4.06
C LEU A 54 8.26 8.66 2.73
N SER A 55 7.40 8.51 1.72
CA SER A 55 7.56 9.22 0.45
C SER A 55 7.47 10.74 0.58
N SER A 56 6.70 11.25 1.55
CA SER A 56 6.58 12.69 1.79
C SER A 56 7.79 13.25 2.54
N MET A 57 8.47 12.41 3.33
CA MET A 57 9.65 12.77 4.11
C MET A 57 10.97 12.63 3.33
N SER A 58 11.01 11.83 2.26
CA SER A 58 12.24 11.57 1.52
C SER A 58 12.71 12.73 0.65
N GLY A 59 11.82 13.66 0.32
CA GLY A 59 12.12 14.77 -0.60
C GLY A 59 12.21 14.34 -2.07
N ASP A 60 12.14 13.04 -2.35
CA ASP A 60 12.10 12.49 -3.70
C ASP A 60 10.69 12.62 -4.28
N THR A 61 10.60 12.90 -5.58
CA THR A 61 9.31 12.92 -6.27
C THR A 61 8.92 11.48 -6.61
N PRO A 62 7.78 10.98 -6.10
CA PRO A 62 7.35 9.61 -6.37
C PRO A 62 6.90 9.45 -7.81
N GLU A 63 7.14 8.27 -8.37
CA GLU A 63 6.72 7.92 -9.72
C GLU A 63 5.23 7.55 -9.72
N ALA A 64 4.46 8.19 -10.60
CA ALA A 64 3.05 7.89 -10.80
C ALA A 64 2.82 7.30 -12.19
N ALA A 65 2.21 6.13 -12.25
CA ALA A 65 1.86 5.45 -13.50
C ALA A 65 0.42 4.95 -13.49
N ARG A 66 -0.14 4.71 -14.68
CA ARG A 66 -1.44 4.06 -14.86
C ARG A 66 -1.22 2.60 -15.22
N GLU A 67 -1.58 1.69 -14.33
CA GLU A 67 -1.39 0.25 -14.54
C GLU A 67 -2.70 -0.53 -14.44
N ARG A 68 -2.73 -1.67 -15.13
CA ARG A 68 -3.81 -2.65 -14.95
C ARG A 68 -3.64 -3.39 -13.61
N CYS A 69 -4.77 -3.69 -12.98
CA CYS A 69 -4.83 -4.45 -11.73
C CYS A 69 -5.80 -5.61 -11.90
N ALA A 70 -5.46 -6.79 -11.38
CA ALA A 70 -6.35 -7.96 -11.42
C ALA A 70 -7.70 -7.70 -10.72
N ALA A 71 -7.72 -6.88 -9.67
CA ALA A 71 -8.95 -6.47 -8.98
C ALA A 71 -9.77 -5.41 -9.75
N SER A 72 -9.24 -4.86 -10.85
CA SER A 72 -9.95 -3.89 -11.69
C SER A 72 -9.47 -4.00 -13.14
N PRO A 73 -9.89 -5.06 -13.86
CA PRO A 73 -9.34 -5.38 -15.17
C PRO A 73 -9.71 -4.35 -16.26
N PHE A 74 -10.88 -3.72 -16.13
CA PHE A 74 -11.40 -2.77 -17.13
C PHE A 74 -10.96 -1.32 -16.91
N LYS A 75 -10.52 -0.96 -15.71
CA LYS A 75 -10.15 0.42 -15.37
C LYS A 75 -8.73 0.44 -14.81
N PRO A 76 -7.74 1.03 -15.53
CA PRO A 76 -6.40 1.15 -14.97
C PRO A 76 -6.45 1.96 -13.67
N LYS A 77 -5.57 1.62 -12.74
CA LYS A 77 -5.41 2.30 -11.47
C LYS A 77 -4.18 3.19 -11.53
N THR A 78 -4.26 4.32 -10.85
CA THR A 78 -3.07 5.10 -10.53
C THR A 78 -2.23 4.26 -9.55
N VAL A 79 -0.95 4.14 -9.82
CA VAL A 79 0.04 3.44 -9.01
C VAL A 79 1.14 4.44 -8.71
N ILE A 80 1.35 4.73 -7.43
CA ILE A 80 2.39 5.65 -6.98
C ILE A 80 3.45 4.83 -6.25
N ARG A 81 4.67 4.81 -6.79
CA ARG A 81 5.82 4.17 -6.15
C ARG A 81 6.84 5.24 -5.78
N SER A 82 7.37 5.13 -4.58
CA SER A 82 8.53 5.88 -4.12
C SER A 82 9.66 4.91 -3.83
N ARG A 83 10.87 5.44 -3.64
CA ARG A 83 12.02 4.65 -3.20
C ARG A 83 11.73 3.91 -1.88
N GLU A 84 10.94 4.52 -1.00
CA GLU A 84 10.58 4.02 0.32
C GLU A 84 9.42 3.00 0.30
N SER A 85 8.71 2.86 -0.83
CA SER A 85 7.64 1.86 -0.98
C SER A 85 8.13 0.44 -0.68
N GLY A 86 9.41 0.18 -0.95
CA GLY A 86 10.07 -1.07 -0.63
C GLY A 86 10.16 -1.37 0.87
N TYR A 87 10.35 -0.35 1.71
CA TYR A 87 10.37 -0.48 3.17
C TYR A 87 8.97 -0.73 3.71
N ALA A 88 7.99 0.05 3.24
CA ALA A 88 6.58 -0.16 3.62
C ALA A 88 6.08 -1.57 3.26
N ALA A 89 6.51 -2.11 2.12
CA ALA A 89 6.22 -3.50 1.73
C ALA A 89 6.82 -4.52 2.73
N THR A 90 8.04 -4.30 3.20
CA THR A 90 8.68 -5.15 4.22
C THR A 90 7.93 -5.14 5.53
N VAL A 91 7.60 -3.94 6.04
CA VAL A 91 6.83 -3.80 7.29
C VAL A 91 5.48 -4.49 7.17
N ASN A 92 4.81 -4.36 6.03
CA ASN A 92 3.53 -4.99 5.78
C ASN A 92 3.58 -6.51 5.87
N VAL A 93 4.52 -7.15 5.16
CA VAL A 93 4.67 -8.60 5.19
C VAL A 93 5.08 -9.09 6.57
N LEU A 94 5.98 -8.37 7.26
CA LEU A 94 6.41 -8.70 8.62
C LEU A 94 5.24 -8.70 9.60
N PHE A 95 4.45 -7.61 9.61
CA PHE A 95 3.27 -7.55 10.46
C PHE A 95 2.27 -8.65 10.05
N GLY A 96 2.10 -8.89 8.75
CA GLY A 96 1.09 -9.81 8.24
C GLY A 96 1.37 -11.22 8.72
N PHE A 97 2.64 -11.60 8.66
CA PHE A 97 3.15 -12.84 9.23
C PHE A 97 2.98 -12.90 10.75
N ALA A 98 3.32 -11.83 11.49
CA ALA A 98 3.15 -11.78 12.93
C ALA A 98 1.68 -11.97 13.35
N LYS A 99 0.73 -11.35 12.64
CA LYS A 99 -0.71 -11.55 12.87
C LYS A 99 -1.14 -12.99 12.61
N LEU A 100 -0.62 -13.63 11.57
CA LEU A 100 -0.96 -15.03 11.29
C LEU A 100 -0.46 -15.96 12.41
N LEU A 101 0.74 -15.70 12.94
CA LEU A 101 1.27 -16.45 14.08
C LEU A 101 0.44 -16.25 15.35
N ASP A 102 0.00 -15.01 15.61
CA ASP A 102 -0.86 -14.66 16.74
C ASP A 102 -2.21 -15.39 16.64
N ASN A 103 -2.88 -15.27 15.49
CA ASN A 103 -4.14 -15.95 15.18
C ASN A 103 -4.06 -17.49 15.21
N ALA A 104 -2.87 -18.07 15.08
CA ALA A 104 -2.68 -19.53 15.15
C ALA A 104 -2.45 -20.02 16.59
N ARG A 105 -2.11 -19.10 17.50
CA ARG A 105 -1.89 -19.38 18.93
C ARG A 105 -3.14 -19.14 19.78
N ASP A 106 -4.07 -18.34 19.27
CA ASP A 106 -5.41 -18.11 19.81
C ASP A 106 -6.45 -19.06 19.18
#